data_AF-A0A7C0ZE28-F1
#
_entry.id   AF-A0A7C0ZE28-F1
#
_cell.length_a   1.000
_cell.length_b   1.000
_cell.length_c   1.000
_cell.angle_alpha   90.00
_cell.angle_beta   90.00
_cell.angle_gamma   90.00
#
_symmetry.space_group_name_H-M   'P 1'
#
loop_
_entity.id
_entity.type
_entity.pdbx_description
1 polymer ?
#
loop_
_entity_poly.entity_id
_entity_poly.type
_entity_poly.pdbx_seq_one_letter_code
_entity_poly.pdbx_strand_id
1 'polypeptide(L)'
;MPTPDLEKIAADLESLEETIIARLIDRAQFRRNRQAYLPGRSGFEGEARASLFEVRLRYQEEMDACFGRFCVPEERPFNRNLPAPRRRVHLPENCLEIDDYDRVNLTAAIQASYLDLVERICAPGDDAQYGSSVEHDVYAIQAISRRIHYGALYVAESKYRADPEAFEALLAPGDRGRLLARLTRAGVEARILERVVSKVEALQAPAVGNTRHRIDPAVVRDYYATWIIPLTKEGQVRYLQHRRPDRINVEQPREKETT
;
A
#
# COMPACT_ATOMS: atom_id res chain seq x y z
N MET A 1 -24.79 -7.04 2.26
CA MET A 1 -23.77 -6.22 1.57
C MET A 1 -23.34 -6.92 0.30
N PRO A 2 -23.29 -6.23 -0.87
CA PRO A 2 -22.88 -6.85 -2.13
C PRO A 2 -21.43 -7.34 -2.08
N THR A 3 -21.15 -8.46 -2.77
CA THR A 3 -19.80 -9.01 -2.90
C THR A 3 -18.90 -8.03 -3.66
N PRO A 4 -17.67 -7.76 -3.19
CA PRO A 4 -16.73 -6.93 -3.91
C PRO A 4 -16.41 -7.54 -5.28
N ASP A 5 -16.67 -6.78 -6.33
CA ASP A 5 -16.39 -7.16 -7.71
C ASP A 5 -14.88 -7.31 -7.93
N LEU A 6 -14.45 -8.54 -8.18
CA LEU A 6 -13.04 -8.87 -8.38
C LEU A 6 -12.47 -8.23 -9.66
N GLU A 7 -13.29 -8.02 -10.69
CA GLU A 7 -12.86 -7.38 -11.93
C GLU A 7 -12.55 -5.90 -11.69
N LYS A 8 -13.44 -5.20 -10.98
CA LYS A 8 -13.21 -3.82 -10.55
C LYS A 8 -11.98 -3.70 -9.65
N ILE A 9 -11.83 -4.59 -8.66
CA ILE A 9 -10.64 -4.61 -7.79
C ILE A 9 -9.38 -4.81 -8.62
N ALA A 10 -9.38 -5.72 -9.60
CA ALA A 10 -8.23 -5.95 -10.45
C ALA A 10 -7.87 -4.71 -11.29
N ALA A 11 -8.86 -4.01 -11.84
CA ALA A 11 -8.67 -2.77 -12.59
C ALA A 11 -8.10 -1.64 -11.71
N ASP A 12 -8.63 -1.46 -10.49
CA ASP A 12 -8.11 -0.47 -9.54
C ASP A 12 -6.66 -0.77 -9.15
N LEU A 13 -6.34 -2.04 -8.87
CA LEU A 13 -4.97 -2.48 -8.55
C LEU A 13 -4.00 -2.25 -9.71
N GLU A 14 -4.48 -2.36 -10.95
CA GLU A 14 -3.69 -2.09 -12.15
C GLU A 14 -3.43 -0.59 -12.36
N SER A 15 -4.40 0.28 -12.04
CA SER A 15 -4.19 1.73 -12.06
C SER A 15 -3.23 2.21 -10.96
N LEU A 16 -3.32 1.61 -9.77
CA LEU A 16 -2.38 1.87 -8.68
C LEU A 16 -0.95 1.40 -9.03
N GLU A 17 -0.82 0.32 -9.79
CA GLU A 17 0.47 -0.17 -10.32
C GLU A 17 1.12 0.86 -11.26
N GLU A 18 0.35 1.48 -12.17
CA GLU A 18 0.83 2.57 -13.03
C GLU A 18 1.31 3.77 -12.23
N THR A 19 0.55 4.15 -11.19
CA THR A 19 0.92 5.24 -10.30
C THR A 19 2.27 4.97 -9.63
N ILE A 20 2.50 3.76 -9.12
CA ILE A 20 3.78 3.38 -8.51
C ILE A 20 4.92 3.54 -9.52
N ILE A 21 4.76 2.98 -10.73
CA ILE A 21 5.80 3.01 -11.76
C ILE A 21 6.17 4.46 -12.10
N ALA A 22 5.18 5.33 -12.28
CA ALA A 22 5.43 6.74 -12.55
C ALA A 22 6.23 7.41 -11.42
N ARG A 23 5.87 7.19 -10.14
CA ARG A 23 6.58 7.81 -9.01
C ARG A 23 7.99 7.27 -8.82
N LEU A 24 8.24 6.00 -9.13
CA LEU A 24 9.60 5.46 -9.11
C LEU A 24 10.47 6.08 -10.21
N ILE A 25 9.92 6.28 -11.41
CA ILE A 25 10.62 6.96 -12.51
C ILE A 25 10.92 8.41 -12.15
N ASP A 26 9.95 9.14 -11.57
CA ASP A 26 10.15 10.53 -11.13
C ASP A 26 11.27 10.61 -10.07
N ARG A 27 11.24 9.74 -9.04
CA ARG A 27 12.28 9.71 -8.00
C ARG A 27 13.66 9.40 -8.57
N ALA A 28 13.75 8.51 -9.56
CA ALA A 28 15.01 8.10 -10.15
C ALA A 28 15.70 9.20 -10.99
N GLN A 29 15.04 10.34 -11.24
CA GLN A 29 15.68 11.48 -11.90
C GLN A 29 16.67 12.23 -10.99
N PHE A 30 16.64 11.95 -9.68
CA PHE A 30 17.59 12.49 -8.71
C PHE A 30 18.59 11.42 -8.28
N ARG A 31 19.78 11.85 -7.85
CA ARG A 31 20.79 10.96 -7.27
C ARG A 31 20.29 10.30 -5.99
N ARG A 32 21.06 9.33 -5.51
CA ARG A 32 20.77 8.65 -4.24
C ARG A 32 20.70 9.62 -3.06
N ASN A 33 21.49 10.70 -3.06
CA ASN A 33 21.33 11.78 -2.08
C ASN A 33 21.30 11.28 -0.62
N ARG A 34 22.24 10.39 -0.28
CA ARG A 34 22.26 9.64 0.99
C ARG A 34 22.13 10.53 2.23
N GLN A 35 22.63 11.78 2.17
CA GLN A 35 22.51 12.75 3.25
C GLN A 35 21.05 12.96 3.71
N ALA A 36 20.08 12.89 2.80
CA ALA A 36 18.66 13.07 3.11
C ALA A 36 18.07 11.99 4.04
N TYR A 37 18.72 10.83 4.16
CA TYR A 37 18.25 9.68 4.93
C TYR A 37 19.08 9.41 6.19
N LEU A 38 20.16 10.18 6.42
CA LEU A 38 21.01 10.00 7.59
C LEU A 38 20.37 10.59 8.85
N PRO A 39 20.36 9.85 9.98
CA PRO A 39 19.92 10.39 11.26
C PRO A 39 20.69 11.66 11.65
N GLY A 40 19.97 12.66 12.13
CA GLY A 40 20.51 13.96 12.54
C GLY A 40 20.95 14.87 11.39
N ARG A 41 20.59 14.54 10.15
CA ARG A 41 20.87 15.35 8.94
C ARG A 41 19.61 15.98 8.33
N SER A 42 18.54 16.12 9.11
CA SER A 42 17.32 16.79 8.65
C SER A 42 17.55 18.24 8.21
N GLY A 43 18.44 18.98 8.90
CA GLY A 43 18.60 20.42 8.72
C GLY A 43 17.45 21.25 9.32
N PHE A 44 16.53 20.62 10.06
CA PHE A 44 15.44 21.30 10.76
C PHE A 44 15.83 21.60 12.21
N GLU A 45 15.59 22.83 12.66
CA GLU A 45 15.74 23.20 14.06
C GLU A 45 14.81 22.36 14.95
N GLY A 46 15.34 21.84 16.07
CA GLY A 46 14.60 20.96 16.98
C GLY A 46 14.58 19.47 16.58
N GLU A 47 15.00 19.11 15.37
CA GLU A 47 14.97 17.73 14.85
C GLU A 47 16.36 17.06 14.84
N ALA A 48 17.06 17.12 15.97
CA ALA A 48 18.49 16.76 16.07
C ALA A 48 18.83 15.29 15.76
N ARG A 49 17.85 14.39 15.74
CA ARG A 49 18.06 12.95 15.47
C ARG A 49 17.41 12.48 14.17
N ALA A 50 16.52 13.27 13.58
CA ALA A 50 15.78 12.85 12.40
C ALA A 50 16.59 13.07 11.12
N SER A 51 16.33 12.25 10.12
CA SER A 51 16.69 12.47 8.73
C SER A 51 15.72 13.46 8.06
N LEU A 52 16.11 14.00 6.90
CA LEU A 52 15.22 14.88 6.13
C LEU A 52 13.98 14.12 5.64
N PHE A 53 14.16 12.86 5.23
CA PHE A 53 13.06 11.98 4.82
C PHE A 53 12.02 11.79 5.92
N GLU A 54 12.45 11.48 7.15
CA GLU A 54 11.54 11.29 8.29
C GLU A 54 10.74 12.57 8.61
N VAL A 55 11.40 13.73 8.63
CA VAL A 55 10.73 15.01 8.86
C VAL A 55 9.73 15.33 7.74
N ARG A 56 10.14 15.18 6.47
CA ARG A 56 9.27 15.44 5.31
C ARG A 56 8.04 14.54 5.30
N LEU A 57 8.22 13.25 5.58
CA LEU A 57 7.14 12.27 5.65
C LEU A 57 6.18 12.60 6.78
N ARG A 58 6.69 12.84 7.99
CA ARG A 58 5.85 13.19 9.15
C ARG A 58 5.02 14.44 8.90
N TYR A 59 5.62 15.52 8.38
CA TYR A 59 4.88 16.75 8.06
C TYR A 59 3.83 16.54 6.96
N GLN A 60 4.11 15.70 5.95
CA GLN A 60 3.08 15.33 4.98
C GLN A 60 1.90 14.64 5.67
N GLU A 61 2.19 13.66 6.52
CA GLU A 61 1.14 12.88 7.17
C GLU A 61 0.34 13.70 8.18
N GLU A 62 0.96 14.63 8.91
CA GLU A 62 0.24 15.55 9.77
C GLU A 62 -0.76 16.41 8.99
N MET A 63 -0.34 16.91 7.82
CA MET A 63 -1.24 17.61 6.89
C MET A 63 -2.35 16.67 6.39
N ASP A 64 -1.98 15.54 5.78
CA ASP A 64 -2.92 14.57 5.21
C ASP A 64 -3.95 14.08 6.25
N ALA A 65 -3.53 13.90 7.50
CA ALA A 65 -4.39 13.51 8.62
C ALA A 65 -5.44 14.60 8.93
N CYS A 66 -5.05 15.88 8.92
CA CYS A 66 -5.99 16.99 9.10
C CYS A 66 -7.07 16.99 8.00
N PHE A 67 -6.72 16.57 6.78
CA PHE A 67 -7.64 16.39 5.67
C PHE A 67 -8.35 15.04 5.69
N GLY A 68 -8.20 14.20 6.72
CA GLY A 68 -8.93 12.95 6.84
C GLY A 68 -8.51 11.85 5.87
N ARG A 69 -7.30 11.93 5.31
CA ARG A 69 -6.76 10.91 4.39
C ARG A 69 -6.80 9.52 5.04
N PHE A 70 -6.35 9.41 6.28
CA PHE A 70 -6.26 8.13 7.00
C PHE A 70 -7.61 7.61 7.56
N CYS A 71 -8.72 8.30 7.28
CA CYS A 71 -10.05 7.72 7.44
C CYS A 71 -10.37 6.71 6.33
N VAL A 72 -9.73 6.85 5.17
CA VAL A 72 -9.89 5.92 4.04
C VAL A 72 -9.24 4.57 4.40
N PRO A 73 -9.93 3.43 4.19
CA PRO A 73 -9.42 2.12 4.63
C PRO A 73 -8.00 1.79 4.17
N GLU A 74 -7.72 1.97 2.88
CA GLU A 74 -6.43 1.62 2.28
C GLU A 74 -5.31 2.64 2.51
N GLU A 75 -5.62 3.83 3.05
CA GLU A 75 -4.61 4.86 3.35
C GLU A 75 -4.09 4.66 4.78
N ARG A 76 -2.94 3.99 4.94
CA ARG A 76 -2.34 3.71 6.25
C ARG A 76 -1.11 4.59 6.52
N PRO A 77 -0.99 5.19 7.73
CA PRO A 77 0.12 6.08 8.05
C PRO A 77 1.41 5.34 8.46
N PHE A 78 2.56 5.96 8.14
CA PHE A 78 3.91 5.56 8.50
C PHE A 78 4.26 6.01 9.92
N ASN A 79 3.84 7.20 10.31
CA ASN A 79 4.01 7.73 11.65
C ASN A 79 2.85 7.34 12.58
N ARG A 80 3.11 7.45 13.88
CA ARG A 80 2.11 7.29 14.94
C ARG A 80 1.86 8.66 15.58
N ASN A 81 0.69 8.85 16.19
CA ASN A 81 0.28 10.10 16.85
C ASN A 81 0.02 11.28 15.89
N LEU A 82 -0.66 11.01 14.78
CA LEU A 82 -1.11 12.05 13.86
C LEU A 82 -2.30 12.82 14.43
N PRO A 83 -2.49 14.10 14.03
CA PRO A 83 -3.64 14.88 14.45
C PRO A 83 -4.96 14.26 13.96
N ALA A 84 -6.03 14.44 14.73
CA ALA A 84 -7.36 14.05 14.29
C ALA A 84 -7.78 14.89 13.05
N PRO A 85 -8.63 14.34 12.16
CA PRO A 85 -9.18 15.08 11.04
C PRO A 85 -9.88 16.36 11.50
N ARG A 86 -9.51 17.49 10.89
CA ARG A 86 -10.12 18.80 11.17
C ARG A 86 -11.37 19.04 10.33
N ARG A 87 -11.51 18.31 9.22
CA ARG A 87 -12.73 18.28 8.41
C ARG A 87 -13.64 17.14 8.85
N ARG A 88 -14.96 17.30 8.65
CA ARG A 88 -15.87 16.16 8.66
C ARG A 88 -15.57 15.29 7.44
N VAL A 89 -15.44 14.00 7.68
CA VAL A 89 -15.19 13.00 6.63
C VAL A 89 -16.41 12.11 6.55
N HIS A 90 -17.05 12.09 5.38
CA HIS A 90 -18.13 11.17 5.06
C HIS A 90 -17.61 10.25 3.96
N LEU A 91 -17.36 8.98 4.31
CA LEU A 91 -17.00 7.95 3.34
C LEU A 91 -18.27 7.16 2.97
N PRO A 92 -18.40 6.74 1.71
CA PRO A 92 -19.40 5.74 1.35
C PRO A 92 -19.24 4.49 2.21
N GLU A 93 -20.35 3.79 2.45
CA GLU A 93 -20.28 2.45 3.03
C GLU A 93 -19.37 1.57 2.16
N ASN A 94 -18.53 0.77 2.83
CA ASN A 94 -17.65 -0.19 2.18
C ASN A 94 -17.97 -1.59 2.67
N CYS A 95 -17.50 -2.60 1.94
CA CYS A 95 -17.75 -4.01 2.19
C CYS A 95 -16.83 -4.63 3.26
N LEU A 96 -15.97 -3.84 3.91
CA LEU A 96 -14.92 -4.36 4.77
C LEU A 96 -15.44 -4.59 6.20
N GLU A 97 -15.38 -5.83 6.66
CA GLU A 97 -15.83 -6.23 8.00
C GLU A 97 -14.67 -6.25 9.01
N ILE A 98 -14.05 -5.10 9.30
CA ILE A 98 -12.95 -4.99 10.29
C ILE A 98 -13.16 -3.79 11.22
N ASP A 99 -12.83 -3.91 12.50
CA ASP A 99 -12.98 -2.82 13.49
C ASP A 99 -11.86 -1.78 13.41
N ASP A 100 -10.64 -2.25 13.20
CA ASP A 100 -9.44 -1.45 13.29
C ASP A 100 -8.52 -1.73 12.10
N TYR A 101 -8.43 -0.77 11.19
CA TYR A 101 -7.57 -0.85 10.01
C TYR A 101 -6.07 -0.84 10.36
N ASP A 102 -5.67 -0.43 11.57
CA ASP A 102 -4.26 -0.49 11.96
C ASP A 102 -3.76 -1.94 12.19
N ARG A 103 -4.68 -2.91 12.35
CA ARG A 103 -4.35 -4.34 12.35
C ARG A 103 -3.74 -4.83 11.03
N VAL A 104 -4.02 -4.13 9.92
CA VAL A 104 -3.45 -4.43 8.60
C VAL A 104 -2.37 -3.44 8.20
N ASN A 105 -1.92 -2.55 9.09
CA ASN A 105 -0.90 -1.55 8.78
C ASN A 105 0.49 -2.19 8.63
N LEU A 106 1.01 -2.16 7.40
CA LEU A 106 2.30 -2.74 6.99
C LEU A 106 3.37 -1.69 6.69
N THR A 107 3.14 -0.42 7.04
CA THR A 107 3.97 0.71 6.60
C THR A 107 5.43 0.62 7.03
N ALA A 108 5.73 0.04 8.19
CA ALA A 108 7.11 -0.18 8.63
C ALA A 108 7.92 -1.06 7.66
N ALA A 109 7.34 -2.18 7.21
CA ALA A 109 8.00 -3.07 6.25
C ALA A 109 8.09 -2.44 4.85
N ILE A 110 7.05 -1.68 4.46
CA ILE A 110 7.03 -0.93 3.21
C ILE A 110 8.17 0.10 3.19
N GLN A 111 8.32 0.88 4.26
CA GLN A 111 9.37 1.89 4.37
C GLN A 111 10.77 1.29 4.29
N ALA A 112 11.04 0.23 5.04
CA ALA A 112 12.33 -0.45 4.96
C ALA A 112 12.63 -0.92 3.53
N SER A 113 11.68 -1.62 2.89
CA SER A 113 11.86 -2.11 1.52
C SER A 113 12.02 -1.00 0.48
N TYR A 114 11.36 0.14 0.70
CA TYR A 114 11.42 1.28 -0.21
C TYR A 114 12.79 1.97 -0.15
N LEU A 115 13.34 2.16 1.04
CA LEU A 115 14.68 2.75 1.19
C LEU A 115 15.76 1.85 0.54
N ASP A 116 15.62 0.54 0.63
CA ASP A 116 16.48 -0.40 -0.11
C ASP A 116 16.29 -0.29 -1.64
N LEU A 117 15.07 -0.03 -2.10
CA LEU A 117 14.78 0.18 -3.52
C LEU A 117 15.44 1.45 -4.07
N VAL A 118 15.46 2.54 -3.30
CA VAL A 118 16.09 3.82 -3.70
C VAL A 118 17.55 3.62 -4.09
N GLU A 119 18.29 2.79 -3.36
CA GLU A 119 19.69 2.44 -3.67
C GLU A 119 19.86 1.70 -5.00
N ARG A 120 18.81 1.02 -5.49
CA ARG A 120 18.82 0.25 -6.74
C ARG A 120 18.34 1.07 -7.94
N ILE A 121 17.35 1.95 -7.77
CA ILE A 121 16.76 2.72 -8.87
C ILE A 121 17.46 4.05 -9.14
N CYS A 122 18.07 4.67 -8.12
CA CYS A 122 18.73 5.96 -8.25
C CYS A 122 20.23 5.82 -8.54
N ALA A 123 20.74 6.66 -9.45
CA ALA A 123 22.16 6.71 -9.74
C ALA A 123 22.98 7.13 -8.50
N PRO A 124 24.14 6.49 -8.24
CA PRO A 124 24.98 6.84 -7.11
C PRO A 124 25.47 8.28 -7.22
N GLY A 125 25.73 8.89 -6.06
CA GLY A 125 26.20 10.26 -5.93
C GLY A 125 25.25 11.14 -5.14
N ASP A 126 25.57 12.43 -5.19
CA ASP A 126 24.86 13.50 -4.51
C ASP A 126 24.73 14.68 -5.48
N ASP A 127 23.50 15.07 -5.80
CA ASP A 127 23.20 16.24 -6.64
C ASP A 127 22.63 17.42 -5.82
N ALA A 128 22.66 17.31 -4.49
CA ALA A 128 22.14 18.27 -3.52
C ALA A 128 20.62 18.59 -3.62
N GLN A 129 19.86 17.90 -4.49
CA GLN A 129 18.41 18.09 -4.64
C GLN A 129 17.64 17.30 -3.56
N TYR A 130 18.00 17.51 -2.29
CA TYR A 130 17.48 16.73 -1.16
C TYR A 130 15.96 16.92 -1.00
N GLY A 131 15.48 18.16 -1.10
CA GLY A 131 14.05 18.50 -0.96
C GLY A 131 13.19 17.81 -2.01
N SER A 132 13.62 17.88 -3.28
CA SER A 132 12.93 17.18 -4.38
C SER A 132 13.02 15.67 -4.22
N SER A 133 14.14 15.13 -3.74
CA SER A 133 14.27 13.69 -3.47
C SER A 133 13.23 13.21 -2.45
N VAL A 134 13.17 13.85 -1.28
CA VAL A 134 12.23 13.44 -0.22
C VAL A 134 10.76 13.72 -0.56
N GLU A 135 10.48 14.69 -1.41
CA GLU A 135 9.13 14.89 -1.97
C GLU A 135 8.71 13.69 -2.83
N HIS A 136 9.55 13.27 -3.77
CA HIS A 136 9.25 12.13 -4.63
C HIS A 136 9.26 10.82 -3.84
N ASP A 137 10.06 10.72 -2.77
CA ASP A 137 10.03 9.59 -1.85
C ASP A 137 8.66 9.44 -1.19
N VAL A 138 8.10 10.55 -0.69
CA VAL A 138 6.76 10.57 -0.08
C VAL A 138 5.69 10.13 -1.09
N TYR A 139 5.72 10.62 -2.33
CA TYR A 139 4.75 10.21 -3.33
C TYR A 139 4.88 8.72 -3.70
N ALA A 140 6.09 8.21 -3.84
CA ALA A 140 6.33 6.81 -4.16
C ALA A 140 5.89 5.88 -3.02
N ILE A 141 6.30 6.16 -1.79
CA ILE A 141 6.01 5.30 -0.65
C ILE A 141 4.51 5.28 -0.30
N GLN A 142 3.81 6.41 -0.46
CA GLN A 142 2.36 6.47 -0.30
C GLN A 142 1.63 5.67 -1.40
N ALA A 143 2.07 5.75 -2.66
CA ALA A 143 1.50 4.95 -3.75
C ALA A 143 1.68 3.44 -3.52
N ILE A 144 2.88 3.02 -3.09
CA ILE A 144 3.18 1.63 -2.73
C ILE A 144 2.29 1.18 -1.57
N SER A 145 2.20 1.98 -0.51
CA SER A 145 1.36 1.70 0.65
C SER A 145 -0.09 1.51 0.26
N ARG A 146 -0.67 2.45 -0.50
CA ARG A 146 -2.06 2.35 -0.93
C ARG A 146 -2.32 1.09 -1.74
N ARG A 147 -1.44 0.75 -2.70
CA ARG A 147 -1.57 -0.47 -3.51
C ARG A 147 -1.54 -1.75 -2.69
N ILE A 148 -0.64 -1.82 -1.70
CA ILE A 148 -0.51 -3.00 -0.83
C ILE A 148 -1.75 -3.12 0.05
N HIS A 149 -2.17 -2.05 0.72
CA HIS A 149 -3.30 -2.10 1.64
C HIS A 149 -4.65 -2.25 0.91
N TYR A 150 -4.84 -1.64 -0.26
CA TYR A 150 -6.04 -1.87 -1.08
C TYR A 150 -6.13 -3.35 -1.49
N GLY A 151 -5.03 -3.90 -1.99
CA GLY A 151 -4.96 -5.33 -2.32
C GLY A 151 -5.15 -6.23 -1.10
N ALA A 152 -4.63 -5.83 0.07
CA ALA A 152 -4.80 -6.57 1.31
C ALA A 152 -6.27 -6.68 1.73
N LEU A 153 -6.97 -5.55 1.74
CA LEU A 153 -8.33 -5.44 2.24
C LEU A 153 -9.35 -6.02 1.24
N TYR A 154 -9.35 -5.50 0.01
CA TYR A 154 -10.44 -5.77 -0.92
C TYR A 154 -10.31 -7.13 -1.61
N VAL A 155 -9.09 -7.60 -1.91
CA VAL A 155 -8.90 -8.95 -2.46
C VAL A 155 -9.21 -10.02 -1.40
N ALA A 156 -8.82 -9.79 -0.14
CA ALA A 156 -9.18 -10.71 0.93
C ALA A 156 -10.69 -10.79 1.12
N GLU A 157 -11.38 -9.65 1.17
CA GLU A 157 -12.83 -9.62 1.34
C GLU A 157 -13.57 -10.28 0.16
N SER A 158 -13.13 -10.03 -1.07
CA SER A 158 -13.67 -10.68 -2.27
C SER A 158 -13.49 -12.21 -2.21
N LYS A 159 -12.31 -12.68 -1.80
CA LYS A 159 -12.02 -14.12 -1.64
C LYS A 159 -12.84 -14.75 -0.52
N TYR A 160 -12.93 -14.10 0.64
CA TYR A 160 -13.72 -14.60 1.78
C TYR A 160 -15.17 -14.80 1.37
N ARG A 161 -15.80 -13.76 0.80
CA ARG A 161 -17.22 -13.84 0.42
C ARG A 161 -17.52 -14.85 -0.68
N ALA A 162 -16.53 -15.23 -1.48
CA ALA A 162 -16.70 -16.28 -2.49
C ALA A 162 -16.75 -17.69 -1.89
N ASP A 163 -16.18 -17.90 -0.70
CA ASP A 163 -16.08 -19.21 -0.05
C ASP A 163 -15.89 -19.08 1.49
N PRO A 164 -16.89 -18.54 2.22
CA PRO A 164 -16.74 -18.22 3.65
C PRO A 164 -16.39 -19.45 4.49
N GLU A 165 -17.07 -20.57 4.27
CA GLU A 165 -16.89 -21.82 5.02
C GLU A 165 -15.44 -22.33 4.94
N ALA A 166 -14.82 -22.29 3.75
CA ALA A 166 -13.43 -22.72 3.60
C ALA A 166 -12.46 -21.79 4.31
N PHE A 167 -12.69 -20.48 4.29
CA PHE A 167 -11.83 -19.53 5.00
C PHE A 167 -12.00 -19.63 6.52
N GLU A 168 -13.23 -19.78 7.02
CA GLU A 168 -13.51 -20.00 8.45
C GLU A 168 -12.84 -21.28 8.95
N ALA A 169 -12.92 -22.37 8.19
CA ALA A 169 -12.25 -23.63 8.51
C ALA A 169 -10.71 -23.52 8.52
N LEU A 170 -10.13 -22.62 7.71
CA LEU A 170 -8.69 -22.35 7.71
C LEU A 170 -8.26 -21.42 8.85
N LEU A 171 -9.14 -20.51 9.29
CA LEU A 171 -8.89 -19.56 10.37
C LEU A 171 -9.00 -20.21 11.77
N ALA A 172 -9.94 -21.13 11.96
CA ALA A 172 -10.16 -21.82 13.25
C ALA A 172 -8.90 -22.51 13.84
N PRO A 173 -8.08 -23.28 13.07
CA PRO A 173 -6.86 -23.88 13.59
C PRO A 173 -5.67 -22.90 13.66
N GLY A 174 -5.79 -21.68 13.14
CA GLY A 174 -4.70 -20.71 13.08
C GLY A 174 -3.55 -21.09 12.13
N ASP A 175 -3.79 -21.98 11.16
CA ASP A 175 -2.75 -22.44 10.23
C ASP A 175 -2.46 -21.40 9.15
N ARG A 176 -1.55 -20.47 9.48
CA ARG A 176 -1.09 -19.42 8.57
C ARG A 176 -0.52 -19.96 7.26
N GLY A 177 0.14 -21.12 7.27
CA GLY A 177 0.75 -21.72 6.09
C GLY A 177 -0.30 -22.14 5.06
N ARG A 178 -1.33 -22.84 5.53
CA ARG A 178 -2.46 -23.25 4.67
C ARG A 178 -3.27 -22.06 4.17
N LEU A 179 -3.47 -21.04 5.01
CA LEU A 179 -4.14 -19.80 4.59
C LEU A 179 -3.37 -19.10 3.47
N LEU A 180 -2.05 -18.95 3.61
CA LEU A 180 -1.20 -18.37 2.55
C LEU A 180 -1.24 -19.19 1.25
N ALA A 181 -1.23 -20.51 1.35
CA ALA A 181 -1.35 -21.38 0.18
C ALA A 181 -2.70 -21.16 -0.55
N ARG A 182 -3.80 -21.07 0.20
CA ARG A 182 -5.15 -20.78 -0.36
C ARG A 182 -5.23 -19.41 -1.03
N LEU A 183 -4.51 -18.41 -0.50
CA LEU A 183 -4.49 -17.05 -1.04
C LEU A 183 -3.63 -16.92 -2.30
N THR A 184 -2.68 -17.82 -2.50
CA THR A 184 -1.70 -17.74 -3.60
C THR A 184 -2.33 -18.13 -4.94
N ARG A 185 -2.13 -17.30 -5.96
CA ARG A 185 -2.53 -17.57 -7.35
C ARG A 185 -1.35 -17.33 -8.27
N ALA A 186 -0.48 -18.34 -8.42
CA ALA A 186 0.79 -18.22 -9.15
C ALA A 186 0.64 -17.65 -10.57
N GLY A 187 -0.37 -18.07 -11.33
CA GLY A 187 -0.62 -17.54 -12.67
C GLY A 187 -1.11 -16.08 -12.71
N VAL A 188 -1.67 -15.55 -11.60
CA VAL A 188 -1.96 -14.11 -11.48
C VAL A 188 -0.69 -13.35 -11.13
N GLU A 189 0.11 -13.87 -10.20
CA GLU A 189 1.39 -13.25 -9.80
C GLU A 189 2.35 -13.14 -11.00
N ALA A 190 2.49 -14.19 -11.81
CA ALA A 190 3.32 -14.17 -13.03
C ALA A 190 2.88 -13.07 -14.02
N ARG A 191 1.57 -12.96 -14.29
CA ARG A 191 1.02 -11.93 -15.19
C ARG A 191 1.24 -10.51 -14.66
N ILE A 192 1.18 -10.30 -13.35
CA ILE A 192 1.51 -9.00 -12.74
C ILE A 192 2.97 -8.64 -13.03
N LEU A 193 3.90 -9.59 -12.83
CA LEU A 193 5.33 -9.35 -13.04
C LEU A 193 5.65 -9.04 -14.51
N GLU A 194 5.06 -9.78 -15.45
CA GLU A 194 5.20 -9.50 -16.89
C GLU A 194 4.66 -8.11 -17.25
N ARG A 195 3.46 -7.78 -16.78
CA ARG A 195 2.83 -6.49 -17.06
C ARG A 195 3.62 -5.31 -16.49
N VAL A 196 4.16 -5.43 -15.28
CA VAL A 196 5.00 -4.39 -14.67
C VAL A 196 6.20 -4.08 -15.55
N VAL A 197 6.90 -5.10 -16.08
CA VAL A 197 8.02 -4.90 -17.01
C VAL A 197 7.57 -4.11 -18.23
N SER A 198 6.53 -4.57 -18.92
CA SER A 198 6.02 -3.91 -20.12
C SER A 198 5.60 -2.46 -19.87
N LYS A 199 5.00 -2.16 -18.72
CA LYS A 199 4.58 -0.80 -18.34
C LYS A 199 5.78 0.12 -18.05
N VAL A 200 6.80 -0.38 -17.37
CA VAL A 200 8.03 0.38 -17.10
C VAL A 200 8.75 0.71 -18.42
N GLU A 201 8.80 -0.24 -19.35
CA GLU A 201 9.38 -0.02 -20.69
C GLU A 201 8.57 1.01 -21.49
N ALA A 202 7.26 0.84 -21.56
CA ALA A 202 6.38 1.72 -22.32
C ALA A 202 6.41 3.17 -21.81
N LEU A 203 6.42 3.37 -20.49
CA LEU A 203 6.42 4.71 -19.91
C LEU A 203 7.76 5.45 -20.10
N GLN A 204 8.86 4.72 -20.27
CA GLN A 204 10.19 5.30 -20.52
C GLN A 204 10.55 5.40 -22.01
N ALA A 205 9.78 4.77 -22.91
CA ALA A 205 10.04 4.77 -24.35
C ALA A 205 10.11 6.17 -25.00
N PRO A 206 9.28 7.17 -24.63
CA PRO A 206 9.34 8.51 -25.20
C PRO A 206 10.59 9.32 -24.84
N ALA A 207 11.46 8.83 -23.93
CA ALA A 207 12.69 9.52 -23.56
C ALA A 207 13.71 9.45 -24.72
N VAL A 208 13.66 10.42 -25.63
CA VAL A 208 14.62 10.59 -26.72
C VAL A 208 15.91 11.24 -26.19
N GLY A 209 17.04 10.54 -26.35
CA GLY A 209 18.36 11.02 -25.92
C GLY A 209 18.71 10.73 -24.46
N ASN A 210 19.91 11.16 -24.04
CA ASN A 210 20.49 10.89 -22.72
C ASN A 210 20.02 11.90 -21.63
N THR A 211 18.81 12.47 -21.80
CA THR A 211 18.29 13.58 -20.98
C THR A 211 17.58 13.13 -19.72
N ARG A 212 17.21 11.84 -19.61
CA ARG A 212 16.56 11.26 -18.44
C ARG A 212 17.25 9.98 -18.00
N HIS A 213 17.39 9.81 -16.70
CA HIS A 213 17.85 8.55 -16.12
C HIS A 213 16.74 7.51 -16.25
N ARG A 214 17.07 6.34 -16.79
CA ARG A 214 16.13 5.22 -16.94
C ARG A 214 16.35 4.22 -15.81
N ILE A 215 15.25 3.71 -15.27
CA ILE A 215 15.27 2.59 -14.33
C ILE A 215 15.18 1.27 -15.09
N ASP A 216 15.93 0.28 -14.63
CA ASP A 216 15.87 -1.09 -15.14
C ASP A 216 14.50 -1.72 -14.80
N PRO A 217 13.69 -2.13 -15.81
CA PRO A 217 12.43 -2.82 -15.58
C PRO A 217 12.54 -4.06 -14.67
N ALA A 218 13.68 -4.75 -14.72
CA ALA A 218 13.92 -5.93 -13.88
C ALA A 218 13.98 -5.57 -12.39
N VAL A 219 14.53 -4.40 -12.03
CA VAL A 219 14.57 -3.93 -10.64
C VAL A 219 13.16 -3.70 -10.09
N VAL A 220 12.26 -3.13 -10.91
CA VAL A 220 10.85 -2.89 -10.51
C VAL A 220 10.10 -4.21 -10.42
N ARG A 221 10.29 -5.12 -11.38
CA ARG A 221 9.74 -6.49 -11.33
C ARG A 221 10.16 -7.23 -10.06
N ASP A 222 11.44 -7.20 -9.72
CA ASP A 222 11.98 -7.85 -8.52
C ASP A 222 11.38 -7.25 -7.25
N TYR A 223 11.19 -5.94 -7.20
CA TYR A 223 10.54 -5.26 -6.09
C TYR A 223 9.07 -5.71 -5.93
N TYR A 224 8.35 -5.85 -7.04
CA TYR A 224 7.00 -6.41 -7.02
C TYR A 224 6.98 -7.86 -6.51
N ALA A 225 7.89 -8.70 -6.99
CA ALA A 225 7.97 -10.11 -6.61
C ALA A 225 8.37 -10.31 -5.15
N THR A 226 9.31 -9.50 -4.65
CA THR A 226 9.91 -9.67 -3.33
C THR A 226 9.13 -8.97 -2.23
N TRP A 227 8.54 -7.81 -2.53
CA TRP A 227 7.94 -6.94 -1.51
C TRP A 227 6.45 -6.69 -1.74
N ILE A 228 6.05 -6.12 -2.89
CA ILE A 228 4.65 -5.68 -3.07
C ILE A 228 3.68 -6.88 -3.01
N ILE A 229 3.92 -7.94 -3.78
CA ILE A 229 3.05 -9.12 -3.80
C ILE A 229 3.05 -9.84 -2.44
N PRO A 230 4.21 -10.15 -1.81
CA PRO A 230 4.24 -10.78 -0.50
C PRO A 230 3.59 -9.94 0.61
N LEU A 231 3.85 -8.62 0.67
CA LEU A 231 3.21 -7.75 1.66
C LEU A 231 1.70 -7.63 1.44
N THR A 232 1.24 -7.61 0.17
CA THR A 232 -0.21 -7.66 -0.12
C THR A 232 -0.82 -8.96 0.42
N LYS A 233 -0.14 -10.11 0.29
CA LYS A 233 -0.61 -11.40 0.83
C LYS A 233 -0.59 -11.43 2.36
N GLU A 234 0.46 -10.90 2.98
CA GLU A 234 0.52 -10.74 4.44
C GLU A 234 -0.63 -9.87 4.97
N GLY A 235 -0.94 -8.78 4.27
CA GLY A 235 -2.09 -7.94 4.60
C GLY A 235 -3.42 -8.68 4.47
N GLN A 236 -3.59 -9.53 3.44
CA GLN A 236 -4.78 -10.39 3.30
C GLN A 236 -4.92 -11.33 4.50
N VAL A 237 -3.83 -11.94 4.96
CA VAL A 237 -3.84 -12.80 6.15
C VAL A 237 -4.26 -12.01 7.39
N ARG A 238 -3.63 -10.85 7.64
CA ARG A 238 -3.97 -10.00 8.80
C ARG A 238 -5.41 -9.55 8.78
N TYR A 239 -5.92 -9.18 7.60
CA TYR A 239 -7.32 -8.81 7.44
C TYR A 239 -8.24 -9.96 7.81
N LEU A 240 -8.06 -11.14 7.22
CA LEU A 240 -8.91 -12.31 7.47
C LEU A 240 -8.89 -12.75 8.93
N GLN A 241 -7.75 -12.65 9.61
CA GLN A 241 -7.63 -12.97 11.04
C GLN A 241 -8.39 -12.00 11.96
N HIS A 242 -8.64 -10.77 11.52
CA HIS A 242 -9.35 -9.74 12.28
C HIS A 242 -10.70 -9.38 11.64
N ARG A 243 -11.11 -10.13 10.62
CA ARG A 243 -12.40 -9.96 9.95
C ARG A 243 -13.49 -10.43 10.91
N ARG A 244 -14.50 -9.59 11.10
CA ARG A 244 -15.70 -9.94 11.87
C ARG A 244 -16.54 -10.95 11.09
N PRO A 245 -17.22 -11.88 11.79
CA PRO A 245 -18.24 -12.70 11.14
C PRO A 245 -19.37 -11.81 10.64
N ASP A 246 -20.04 -12.24 9.57
CA ASP A 246 -21.18 -11.51 9.04
C ASP A 246 -22.28 -11.44 10.12
N ARG A 247 -22.90 -10.26 10.29
CA ARG A 247 -24.01 -10.12 11.23
C ARG A 247 -25.16 -11.02 10.78
N ILE A 248 -25.47 -12.06 11.56
CA ILE A 248 -26.70 -12.82 11.38
C ILE A 248 -27.84 -11.84 11.67
N ASN A 249 -28.60 -11.46 10.63
CA ASN A 249 -29.88 -10.81 10.81
C ASN A 249 -30.81 -11.84 11.48
N VAL A 250 -30.89 -11.79 12.81
CA VAL A 250 -31.99 -12.46 13.51
C VAL A 250 -33.24 -11.67 13.14
N GLU A 251 -34.00 -12.18 12.18
CA GLU A 251 -35.38 -11.72 11.96
C GLU A 251 -36.12 -11.86 13.29
N GLN A 252 -36.41 -10.73 13.93
CA GLN A 252 -37.32 -10.72 15.07
C GLN A 252 -38.67 -11.25 14.55
N PRO A 253 -39.28 -12.27 15.18
CA PRO A 253 -40.58 -12.75 14.77
C PRO A 253 -41.56 -11.58 14.85
N ARG A 254 -42.19 -11.26 13.73
CA ARG A 254 -43.30 -10.31 13.67
C ARG A 254 -44.33 -10.76 14.71
N GLU A 255 -44.50 -9.97 15.76
CA GLU A 255 -45.63 -10.11 16.66
C GLU A 255 -46.89 -10.10 15.80
N LYS A 256 -47.59 -11.23 15.79
CA LYS A 256 -48.92 -11.31 15.22
C LYS A 256 -49.81 -10.47 16.12
N GLU A 257 -50.14 -9.25 15.66
CA GLU A 257 -51.29 -8.51 16.16
C GLU A 257 -52.50 -9.45 16.12
N THR A 258 -52.92 -9.88 17.30
CA THR A 258 -54.07 -10.76 17.47
C THR A 258 -55.20 -9.87 17.95
N THR A 259 -56.11 -9.56 17.01
CA THR A 259 -57.50 -9.07 17.18
C THR A 259 -57.75 -7.76 17.91
#